data_AF-A0A0F2L6D1-F1
#
_entry.id   AF-A0A0F2L6D1-F1
#
_cell.length_a   1.000
_cell.length_b   1.000
_cell.length_c   1.000
_cell.angle_alpha   90.00
_cell.angle_beta   90.00
_cell.angle_gamma   90.00
#
_symmetry.space_group_name_H-M   'P 1'
#
loop_
_entity.id
_entity.type
_entity.pdbx_description
1 polymer ?
#
loop_
_entity_poly.entity_id
_entity_poly.type
_entity_poly.pdbx_seq_one_letter_code
_entity_poly.pdbx_strand_id
1 'polypeptide(L)'
;MQILSLINDAVLKPLEDIENSAEGIIEMFTEQLSAPRVRVVAVANPINECSIYEEPRACRSIAGRYEPGIMAINYHADVHTLLHLLAHHLQAAEMGERFWESRRAEELKLPWELRPSEITAELRAIQLAKRAPPRVWRIWADEIKPKIKELDEAIARLRAEAELLAAAAKRAQA
;
A
#
# COMPACT_ATOMS: atom_id res chain seq x y z
N MET A 1 -8.95 -6.98 27.90
CA MET A 1 -8.42 -8.15 27.18
C MET A 1 -9.21 -8.48 25.90
N GLN A 2 -10.55 -8.41 25.92
CA GLN A 2 -11.40 -8.81 24.78
C GLN A 2 -11.24 -7.95 23.51
N ILE A 3 -11.13 -6.61 23.64
CA ILE A 3 -10.92 -5.70 22.49
C ILE A 3 -9.58 -5.92 21.77
N LEU A 4 -8.51 -6.23 22.51
CA LEU A 4 -7.20 -6.48 21.89
C LEU A 4 -7.22 -7.76 21.06
N SER A 5 -7.91 -8.81 21.53
CA SER A 5 -8.14 -10.03 20.74
C SER A 5 -8.96 -9.73 19.49
N LEU A 6 -10.00 -8.89 19.59
CA LEU A 6 -10.81 -8.50 18.44
C LEU A 6 -10.02 -7.70 17.40
N ILE A 7 -9.15 -6.78 17.83
CA ILE A 7 -8.25 -6.04 16.92
C ILE A 7 -7.28 -6.99 16.23
N ASN A 8 -6.71 -7.95 16.97
CA ASN A 8 -5.81 -8.94 16.39
C ASN A 8 -6.50 -9.77 15.31
N ASP A 9 -7.65 -10.36 15.63
CA ASP A 9 -8.30 -11.35 14.78
C ASP A 9 -9.09 -10.72 13.63
N ALA A 10 -9.66 -9.53 13.83
CA ALA A 10 -10.50 -8.86 12.85
C ALA A 10 -9.79 -7.77 12.04
N VAL A 11 -8.58 -7.34 12.45
CA VAL A 11 -7.82 -6.30 11.73
C VAL A 11 -6.41 -6.75 11.39
N LEU A 12 -5.59 -7.11 12.37
CA LEU A 12 -4.17 -7.40 12.11
C LEU A 12 -3.99 -8.65 11.25
N LYS A 13 -4.70 -9.74 11.57
CA LYS A 13 -4.61 -10.97 10.80
C LYS A 13 -5.12 -10.83 9.35
N PRO A 14 -6.29 -10.20 9.08
CA PRO A 14 -6.68 -9.94 7.70
C PRO A 14 -5.72 -9.02 6.93
N LEU A 15 -5.04 -8.08 7.59
CA LEU A 15 -3.97 -7.29 6.94
C LEU A 15 -2.78 -8.19 6.57
N GLU A 16 -2.35 -9.08 7.46
CA GLU A 16 -1.30 -10.07 7.19
C GLU A 16 -1.71 -11.03 6.06
N ASP A 17 -2.97 -11.46 6.00
CA ASP A 17 -3.49 -12.27 4.89
C ASP A 17 -3.37 -11.52 3.55
N ILE A 18 -3.70 -10.22 3.52
CA ILE A 18 -3.51 -9.36 2.33
C ILE A 18 -2.03 -9.23 1.98
N GLU A 19 -1.15 -9.01 2.96
CA GLU A 19 0.31 -8.95 2.75
C GLU A 19 0.79 -10.22 2.06
N ASN A 20 0.48 -11.39 2.62
CA ASN A 20 0.89 -12.68 2.09
C ASN A 20 0.40 -12.93 0.65
N SER A 21 -0.88 -12.65 0.36
CA SER A 21 -1.42 -12.81 -1.00
C SER A 21 -0.81 -11.80 -1.98
N ALA A 22 -0.57 -10.56 -1.56
CA ALA A 22 0.09 -9.55 -2.37
C ALA A 22 1.56 -9.91 -2.63
N GLU A 23 2.30 -10.39 -1.63
CA GLU A 23 3.65 -10.92 -1.80
C GLU A 23 3.67 -12.08 -2.79
N GLY A 24 2.70 -13.00 -2.73
CA GLY A 24 2.58 -14.08 -3.71
C GLY A 24 2.42 -13.58 -5.15
N ILE A 25 1.71 -12.46 -5.37
CA ILE A 25 1.64 -11.81 -6.69
C ILE A 25 3.01 -11.24 -7.09
N ILE A 26 3.69 -10.55 -6.16
CA ILE A 26 4.97 -9.89 -6.41
C ILE A 26 6.10 -10.90 -6.67
N GLU A 27 6.13 -12.01 -5.93
CA GLU A 27 7.08 -13.10 -6.11
C GLU A 27 7.01 -13.66 -7.53
N MET A 28 5.80 -13.85 -8.08
CA MET A 28 5.65 -14.32 -9.45
C MET A 28 6.35 -13.44 -10.49
N PHE A 29 6.32 -12.11 -10.30
CA PHE A 29 7.00 -11.18 -11.20
C PHE A 29 8.50 -11.08 -10.93
N THR A 30 8.89 -10.98 -9.66
CA THR A 30 10.31 -10.82 -9.28
C THR A 30 11.11 -12.07 -9.64
N GLU A 31 10.56 -13.27 -9.49
CA GLU A 31 11.17 -14.51 -9.97
C GLU A 31 11.30 -14.53 -11.50
N GLN A 32 10.22 -14.20 -12.23
CA GLN A 32 10.24 -14.15 -13.70
C GLN A 32 11.26 -13.15 -14.23
N LEU A 33 11.46 -12.03 -13.54
CA LEU A 33 12.36 -10.95 -13.94
C LEU A 33 13.76 -11.06 -13.32
N SER A 34 14.02 -12.10 -12.51
CA SER A 34 15.28 -12.25 -11.74
C SER A 34 15.62 -11.01 -10.92
N ALA A 35 14.60 -10.38 -10.34
CA ALA A 35 14.74 -9.18 -9.51
C ALA A 35 14.86 -9.55 -8.02
N PRO A 36 15.46 -8.68 -7.19
CA PRO A 36 15.43 -8.84 -5.74
C PRO A 36 13.99 -8.97 -5.22
N ARG A 37 13.86 -9.62 -4.06
CA ARG A 37 12.58 -9.68 -3.36
C ARG A 37 12.29 -8.33 -2.69
N VAL A 38 11.01 -8.04 -2.53
CA VAL A 38 10.50 -6.85 -1.85
C VAL A 38 9.37 -7.28 -0.92
N ARG A 39 9.35 -6.73 0.28
CA ARG A 39 8.31 -7.03 1.27
C ARG A 39 7.08 -6.18 1.02
N VAL A 40 5.89 -6.73 1.18
CA VAL A 40 4.65 -5.95 1.18
C VAL A 40 4.20 -5.71 2.62
N VAL A 41 3.69 -4.50 2.90
CA VAL A 41 3.10 -4.15 4.18
C VAL A 41 1.74 -3.52 3.94
N ALA A 42 0.67 -4.14 4.43
CA ALA A 42 -0.68 -3.65 4.30
C ALA A 42 -1.06 -2.81 5.51
N VAL A 43 -1.58 -1.61 5.27
CA VAL A 43 -1.94 -0.67 6.34
C VAL A 43 -3.40 -0.25 6.23
N ALA A 44 -4.07 -0.17 7.39
CA ALA A 44 -5.40 0.42 7.53
C ALA A 44 -5.38 1.96 7.63
N ASN A 45 -4.23 2.53 7.95
CA ASN A 45 -4.05 3.98 8.06
C ASN A 45 -3.87 4.62 6.68
N PRO A 46 -4.26 5.90 6.52
CA PRO A 46 -3.88 6.66 5.33
C PRO A 46 -2.37 6.69 5.18
N ILE A 47 -1.88 6.34 3.99
CA ILE A 47 -0.51 6.63 3.61
C ILE A 47 -0.54 8.04 3.02
N ASN A 48 0.27 8.93 3.56
CA ASN A 48 0.30 10.32 3.14
C ASN A 48 1.64 10.65 2.51
N GLU A 49 1.61 11.39 1.43
CA GLU A 49 2.77 12.11 0.93
C GLU A 49 2.51 13.60 1.07
N CYS A 50 3.43 14.29 1.72
CA CYS A 50 3.29 15.71 2.04
C CYS A 50 4.25 16.51 1.19
N SER A 51 3.71 17.44 0.40
CA SER A 51 4.54 18.42 -0.30
C SER A 51 5.15 19.38 0.72
N ILE A 52 6.45 19.62 0.61
CA ILE A 52 7.12 20.69 1.35
C ILE A 52 6.90 22.08 0.72
N TYR A 53 6.31 22.12 -0.48
CA TYR A 53 6.17 23.33 -1.30
C TYR A 53 4.73 23.83 -1.46
N GLU A 54 3.72 23.05 -1.06
CA GLU A 54 2.32 23.46 -1.11
C GLU A 54 1.86 23.96 0.27
N GLU A 55 1.35 25.20 0.35
CA GLU A 55 0.69 25.72 1.57
C GLU A 55 -0.84 25.50 1.54
N PRO A 56 -1.44 25.08 2.68
CA PRO A 56 -0.80 24.59 3.90
C PRO A 56 -0.39 23.13 3.72
N ARG A 57 0.88 22.76 4.00
CA ARG A 57 1.50 21.41 3.90
C ARG A 57 0.52 20.35 3.42
N ALA A 58 0.22 20.38 2.12
CA ALA A 58 -0.85 19.56 1.60
C ALA A 58 -0.34 18.12 1.59
N CYS A 59 -0.82 17.34 2.55
CA CYS A 59 -0.62 15.91 2.56
C CYS A 59 -1.72 15.30 1.70
N ARG A 60 -1.33 14.63 0.63
CA ARG A 60 -2.23 13.85 -0.21
C ARG A 60 -2.22 12.41 0.30
N SER A 61 -3.41 11.86 0.54
CA SER A 61 -3.57 10.43 0.74
C SER A 61 -3.22 9.69 -0.56
N ILE A 62 -2.27 8.77 -0.48
CA ILE A 62 -1.85 7.90 -1.58
C ILE A 62 -2.20 6.45 -1.24
N ALA A 63 -2.44 5.65 -2.28
CA ALA A 63 -2.81 4.25 -2.11
C ALA A 63 -1.63 3.35 -1.70
N GLY A 64 -0.40 3.82 -1.89
CA GLY A 64 0.79 3.05 -1.53
C GLY A 64 2.08 3.86 -1.66
N ARG A 65 3.14 3.38 -1.01
CA ARG A 65 4.48 3.99 -1.04
C ARG A 65 5.55 2.91 -1.16
N TYR A 66 6.53 3.18 -2.02
CA TYR A 66 7.75 2.39 -2.10
C TYR A 66 8.89 3.04 -1.30
N GLU A 67 9.49 2.25 -0.43
CA GLU A 67 10.72 2.49 0.31
C GLU A 67 11.72 1.37 0.00
N PRO A 68 13.04 1.55 0.22
CA PRO A 68 14.02 0.52 -0.11
C PRO A 68 13.65 -0.85 0.49
N GLY A 69 13.27 -1.80 -0.36
CA GLY A 69 12.90 -3.16 0.03
C GLY A 69 11.51 -3.34 0.64
N ILE A 70 10.68 -2.28 0.71
CA ILE A 70 9.33 -2.32 1.30
C ILE A 70 8.32 -1.60 0.40
N MET A 71 7.21 -2.27 0.12
CA MET A 71 6.03 -1.72 -0.52
C MET A 71 4.91 -1.61 0.51
N ALA A 72 4.70 -0.40 1.03
CA ALA A 72 3.55 -0.13 1.88
C ALA A 72 2.32 0.11 1.01
N ILE A 73 1.25 -0.64 1.22
CA ILE A 73 -0.03 -0.48 0.52
C ILE A 73 -1.12 -0.18 1.54
N ASN A 74 -1.97 0.79 1.24
CA ASN A 74 -3.23 0.87 1.96
C ASN A 74 -4.06 -0.38 1.58
N TYR A 75 -4.77 -0.98 2.52
CA TYR A 75 -5.55 -2.19 2.21
C TYR A 75 -6.64 -1.96 1.15
N HIS A 76 -7.06 -0.71 0.89
CA HIS A 76 -7.94 -0.35 -0.24
C HIS A 76 -7.22 -0.15 -1.58
N ALA A 77 -5.90 -0.33 -1.63
CA ALA A 77 -5.16 -0.24 -2.87
C ALA A 77 -5.67 -1.27 -3.88
N ASP A 78 -5.60 -0.93 -5.17
CA ASP A 78 -5.90 -1.85 -6.24
C ASP A 78 -4.65 -2.59 -6.73
N VAL A 79 -4.86 -3.61 -7.55
CA VAL A 79 -3.77 -4.38 -8.16
C VAL A 79 -2.86 -3.49 -9.02
N HIS A 80 -3.41 -2.43 -9.60
CA HIS A 80 -2.62 -1.47 -10.36
C HIS A 80 -1.60 -0.76 -9.48
N THR A 81 -2.02 -0.29 -8.30
CA THR A 81 -1.14 0.31 -7.28
C THR A 81 -0.03 -0.67 -6.89
N LEU A 82 -0.37 -1.95 -6.68
CA LEU A 82 0.63 -2.98 -6.36
C LEU A 82 1.68 -3.12 -7.48
N LEU A 83 1.25 -3.17 -8.74
CA LEU A 83 2.16 -3.25 -9.89
C LEU A 83 2.97 -1.96 -10.11
N HIS A 84 2.40 -0.81 -9.79
CA HIS A 84 3.09 0.49 -9.82
C HIS A 84 4.24 0.54 -8.81
N LEU A 85 3.99 0.13 -7.56
CA LEU A 85 5.04 0.04 -6.55
C LEU A 85 6.11 -0.99 -6.92
N LEU A 86 5.73 -2.11 -7.54
CA LEU A 86 6.69 -3.07 -8.07
C LEU A 86 7.56 -2.45 -9.16
N ALA A 87 6.99 -1.62 -10.03
CA ALA A 87 7.75 -0.93 -11.06
C ALA A 87 8.83 -0.02 -10.45
N HIS A 88 8.54 0.71 -9.37
CA HIS A 88 9.55 1.46 -8.62
C HIS A 88 10.61 0.55 -8.00
N HIS A 89 10.21 -0.60 -7.44
CA HIS A 89 11.17 -1.56 -6.91
C HIS A 89 12.14 -2.05 -7.98
N LEU A 90 11.64 -2.37 -9.18
CA LEU A 90 12.47 -2.80 -10.30
C LEU A 90 13.40 -1.68 -10.80
N GLN A 91 12.91 -0.44 -10.89
CA GLN A 91 13.76 0.73 -11.21
C GLN A 91 14.90 0.88 -10.19
N ALA A 92 14.59 0.77 -8.90
CA ALA A 92 15.58 0.86 -7.83
C ALA A 92 16.62 -0.28 -7.91
N ALA A 93 16.18 -1.51 -8.21
CA ALA A 93 17.06 -2.65 -8.40
C ALA A 93 18.00 -2.47 -9.61
N GLU A 94 17.52 -1.86 -10.69
CA GLU A 94 18.30 -1.63 -11.91
C GLU A 94 19.29 -0.47 -11.79
N MET A 95 18.89 0.61 -11.12
CA MET A 95 19.65 1.86 -11.07
C MET A 95 20.47 2.06 -9.79
N GLY A 96 20.17 1.32 -8.72
CA GLY A 96 20.80 1.47 -7.40
C GLY A 96 20.62 2.89 -6.83
N GLU A 97 21.68 3.45 -6.25
CA GLU A 97 21.66 4.79 -5.64
C GLU A 97 21.17 5.90 -6.57
N ARG A 98 21.43 5.76 -7.88
CA ARG A 98 21.00 6.75 -8.88
C ARG A 98 19.48 6.90 -8.94
N PHE A 99 18.72 5.84 -8.62
CA PHE A 99 17.25 5.94 -8.52
C PHE A 99 16.85 6.95 -7.45
N TRP A 100 17.46 6.85 -6.25
CA TRP A 100 17.14 7.71 -5.12
C TRP A 100 17.60 9.15 -5.33
N GLU A 101 18.78 9.33 -5.94
CA GLU A 101 19.26 10.64 -6.35
C GLU A 101 18.33 11.32 -7.34
N SER A 102 17.90 10.61 -8.39
CA SER A 102 16.94 11.11 -9.37
C SER A 102 15.60 11.43 -8.72
N ARG A 103 15.04 10.52 -7.92
CA ARG A 103 13.74 10.73 -7.25
C ARG A 103 13.76 11.97 -6.36
N ARG A 104 14.82 12.17 -5.56
CA ARG A 104 15.00 13.38 -4.75
C ARG A 104 15.11 14.63 -5.62
N ALA A 105 15.88 14.58 -6.71
CA ALA A 105 16.04 15.72 -7.60
C ALA A 105 14.74 16.08 -8.34
N GLU A 106 13.93 15.09 -8.72
CA GLU A 106 12.63 15.25 -9.34
C GLU A 106 11.62 15.83 -8.34
N GLU A 107 11.56 15.30 -7.12
CA GLU A 107 10.67 15.80 -6.07
C GLU A 107 10.88 17.28 -5.74
N LEU A 108 12.13 17.74 -5.79
CA LEU A 108 12.49 19.14 -5.57
C LEU A 108 12.12 20.08 -6.74
N LYS A 109 11.96 19.55 -7.94
CA LYS A 109 11.90 20.36 -9.18
C LYS A 109 10.60 20.23 -9.94
N LEU A 110 9.87 19.13 -9.76
CA LEU A 110 8.74 18.76 -10.60
C LEU A 110 7.53 18.37 -9.74
N PRO A 111 6.32 18.79 -10.14
CA PRO A 111 5.08 18.24 -9.58
C PRO A 111 5.01 16.74 -9.90
N TRP A 112 4.28 15.99 -9.06
CA TRP A 112 4.21 14.52 -9.11
C TRP A 112 3.97 13.97 -10.52
N GLU A 113 2.98 14.52 -11.22
CA GLU A 113 2.51 14.05 -12.53
C GLU A 113 3.55 14.23 -13.65
N LEU A 114 4.58 15.05 -13.42
CA LEU A 114 5.64 15.33 -14.38
C LEU A 114 6.96 14.66 -14.02
N ARG A 115 7.05 13.91 -12.91
CA ARG A 115 8.27 13.23 -12.47
C ARG A 115 8.58 12.05 -13.41
N PRO A 116 9.74 12.03 -14.09
CA PRO A 116 10.11 10.91 -14.97
C PRO A 116 10.10 9.54 -14.31
N SER A 117 10.49 9.44 -13.04
CA SER A 117 10.45 8.18 -12.28
C SER A 117 9.04 7.63 -12.13
N GLU A 118 8.07 8.48 -11.78
CA GLU A 118 6.63 8.15 -11.68
C GLU A 118 6.04 7.77 -13.05
N ILE A 119 6.30 8.56 -14.09
CA ILE A 119 5.82 8.25 -15.45
C ILE A 119 6.37 6.91 -15.94
N THR A 120 7.66 6.65 -15.69
CA THR A 120 8.29 5.38 -16.10
C THR A 120 7.73 4.21 -15.30
N ALA A 121 7.42 4.41 -14.01
CA ALA A 121 6.83 3.38 -13.17
C ALA A 121 5.41 3.05 -13.64
N GLU A 122 4.60 4.05 -13.97
CA GLU A 122 3.25 3.89 -14.51
C GLU A 122 3.25 3.10 -15.82
N LEU A 123 4.10 3.48 -16.78
CA LEU A 123 4.22 2.77 -18.06
C LEU A 123 4.63 1.32 -17.85
N ARG A 124 5.54 1.07 -16.92
CA ARG A 124 5.99 -0.29 -16.59
C ARG A 124 4.91 -1.08 -15.87
N ALA A 125 4.12 -0.47 -14.98
CA ALA A 125 2.98 -1.11 -14.32
C ALA A 125 1.95 -1.60 -15.36
N ILE A 126 1.63 -0.78 -16.35
CA ILE A 126 0.74 -1.15 -17.47
C ILE A 126 1.31 -2.34 -18.25
N GLN A 127 2.62 -2.36 -18.50
CA GLN A 127 3.28 -3.48 -19.20
C GLN A 127 3.26 -4.77 -18.36
N LEU A 128 3.50 -4.67 -17.05
CA LEU A 128 3.39 -5.79 -16.12
C LEU A 128 1.97 -6.34 -16.11
N ALA A 129 0.96 -5.48 -16.02
CA ALA A 129 -0.45 -5.87 -16.05
C ALA A 129 -0.81 -6.63 -17.34
N LYS A 130 -0.38 -6.13 -18.50
CA LYS A 130 -0.64 -6.79 -19.80
C LYS A 130 0.01 -8.17 -19.92
N ARG A 131 1.12 -8.40 -19.22
CA ARG A 131 1.86 -9.67 -19.22
C ARG A 131 1.55 -10.54 -18.00
N ALA A 132 0.70 -10.06 -17.10
CA ALA A 132 0.38 -10.74 -15.86
C ALA A 132 -0.27 -12.10 -16.16
N PRO A 133 0.22 -13.19 -15.58
CA PRO A 133 -0.42 -14.49 -15.74
C PRO A 133 -1.83 -14.47 -15.12
N PRO A 134 -2.80 -15.24 -15.65
CA PRO A 134 -4.18 -15.25 -15.15
C PRO A 134 -4.32 -15.52 -13.65
N ARG A 135 -3.33 -16.17 -13.03
CA ARG A 135 -3.28 -16.42 -11.60
C ARG A 135 -3.20 -15.13 -10.77
N VAL A 136 -2.54 -14.07 -11.24
CA VAL A 136 -2.46 -12.78 -10.53
C VAL A 136 -3.85 -12.21 -10.28
N TRP A 137 -4.69 -12.19 -11.32
CA TRP A 137 -6.07 -11.68 -11.23
C TRP A 137 -6.95 -12.54 -10.33
N ARG A 138 -6.71 -13.86 -10.30
CA ARG A 138 -7.41 -14.78 -9.39
C ARG A 138 -7.03 -14.55 -7.94
N ILE A 139 -5.74 -14.49 -7.60
CA ILE A 139 -5.29 -14.16 -6.24
C ILE A 139 -5.91 -12.84 -5.79
N TRP A 140 -5.88 -11.82 -6.65
CA TRP A 140 -6.47 -10.54 -6.33
C TRP A 140 -7.99 -10.61 -6.07
N ALA A 141 -8.72 -11.32 -6.94
CA ALA A 141 -10.18 -11.40 -6.85
C ALA A 141 -10.68 -12.31 -5.72
N ASP A 142 -10.01 -13.43 -5.50
CA ASP A 142 -10.48 -14.53 -4.66
C ASP A 142 -9.88 -14.48 -3.25
N GLU A 143 -8.69 -13.90 -3.09
CA GLU A 143 -7.99 -13.84 -1.80
C GLU A 143 -7.97 -12.42 -1.22
N ILE A 144 -7.58 -11.42 -2.01
CA ILE A 144 -7.38 -10.05 -1.49
C ILE A 144 -8.71 -9.29 -1.34
N LYS A 145 -9.52 -9.20 -2.40
CA LYS A 145 -10.77 -8.42 -2.37
C LYS A 145 -11.74 -8.83 -1.25
N PRO A 146 -11.94 -10.12 -0.94
CA PRO A 146 -12.80 -10.52 0.17
C PRO A 146 -12.27 -10.01 1.52
N LYS A 147 -10.95 -10.06 1.74
CA LYS A 147 -10.32 -9.55 2.96
C LYS A 147 -10.44 -8.05 3.13
N ILE A 148 -10.40 -7.30 2.03
CA ILE A 148 -10.66 -5.87 2.05
C ILE A 148 -12.06 -5.59 2.61
N LYS A 149 -13.06 -6.31 2.12
CA LYS A 149 -14.45 -6.17 2.58
C LYS A 149 -14.61 -6.56 4.06
N GLU A 150 -14.00 -7.67 4.48
CA GLU A 150 -14.00 -8.11 5.88
C GLU A 150 -13.38 -7.04 6.80
N LEU A 151 -12.29 -6.40 6.36
CA LEU A 151 -11.63 -5.31 7.08
C LEU A 151 -12.50 -4.06 7.18
N ASP A 152 -13.18 -3.67 6.09
CA ASP A 152 -14.09 -2.52 6.11
C ASP A 152 -15.17 -2.68 7.18
N GLU A 153 -15.81 -3.84 7.20
CA GLU A 153 -16.86 -4.17 8.16
C GLU A 153 -16.31 -4.22 9.60
N ALA A 154 -15.13 -4.82 9.79
CA ALA A 154 -14.48 -4.91 11.10
C ALA A 154 -14.07 -3.54 11.65
N ILE A 155 -13.42 -2.71 10.83
CA ILE A 155 -12.97 -1.37 11.22
C ILE A 155 -14.17 -0.47 11.54
N ALA A 156 -15.23 -0.52 10.73
CA ALA A 156 -16.45 0.26 10.99
C ALA A 156 -17.08 -0.13 12.34
N ARG A 157 -17.20 -1.43 12.62
CA ARG A 157 -17.72 -1.94 13.90
C ARG A 157 -16.85 -1.49 15.08
N LEU A 158 -15.54 -1.68 14.99
CA LEU A 158 -14.60 -1.32 16.07
C LEU A 158 -14.59 0.18 16.35
N ARG A 159 -14.71 1.03 15.32
CA ARG A 159 -14.85 2.49 15.49
C ARG A 159 -16.12 2.84 16.25
N ALA A 160 -17.26 2.25 15.87
CA ALA A 160 -18.52 2.48 16.57
C ALA A 160 -18.46 2.04 18.04
N GLU A 161 -17.86 0.88 18.34
CA GLU A 161 -17.64 0.42 19.71
C GLU A 161 -16.75 1.37 20.51
N ALA A 162 -15.65 1.85 19.92
CA ALA A 162 -14.74 2.79 20.55
C ALA A 162 -15.42 4.14 20.88
N GLU A 163 -16.26 4.64 19.97
CA GLU A 163 -17.04 5.87 20.20
C GLU A 163 -18.05 5.72 21.35
N LEU A 164 -18.75 4.59 21.43
CA LEU A 164 -19.67 4.29 22.53
C LEU A 164 -18.93 4.23 23.88
N LEU A 165 -17.76 3.58 23.92
CA LEU A 165 -16.94 3.52 25.13
C LEU A 165 -16.43 4.92 25.52
N ALA A 166 -15.99 5.72 24.56
CA ALA A 166 -15.55 7.09 24.82
C ALA A 166 -16.70 7.98 25.35
N ALA A 167 -17.91 7.82 24.80
CA ALA A 167 -19.09 8.54 25.28
C ALA A 167 -19.50 8.12 26.70
N ALA A 168 -19.47 6.82 27.01
CA ALA A 168 -19.75 6.30 28.34
C ALA A 168 -18.72 6.81 29.38
N ALA A 169 -17.43 6.82 29.03
CA ALA A 169 -16.38 7.35 29.87
C ALA A 169 -16.56 8.85 30.16
N LYS A 170 -16.91 9.65 29.15
CA LYS A 170 -17.22 11.09 29.33
C LYS A 170 -18.40 11.32 30.27
N ARG A 171 -19.47 10.51 30.17
CA ARG A 171 -20.63 10.60 31.06
C ARG A 171 -20.31 10.20 32.51
N ALA A 172 -19.40 9.25 32.71
CA ALA A 172 -18.97 8.84 34.05
C ALA A 172 -18.05 9.86 34.75
N GLN A 173 -17.51 10.83 34.00
CA GLN A 173 -16.65 11.91 34.49
C GLN A 173 -17.39 13.24 34.67
N ALA A 174 -18.67 13.32 34.28
CA ALA A 174 -19.53 14.50 34.40
C ALA A 174 -20.48 14.36 35.60
#